data_AF-A0A833PL69-F1
#
_entry.id   AF-A0A833PL69-F1
#
_cell.length_a   1.000
_cell.length_b   1.000
_cell.length_c   1.000
_cell.angle_alpha   90.00
_cell.angle_beta   90.00
_cell.angle_gamma   90.00
#
_symmetry.space_group_name_H-M   'P 1'
#
loop_
_entity.id
_entity.type
_entity.pdbx_description
1 polymer ?
#
loop_
_entity_poly.entity_id
_entity_poly.type
_entity_poly.pdbx_seq_one_letter_code
_entity_poly.pdbx_strand_id
1 'polypeptide(L)'
;MGTSIRALLLSQMDSFTPSEQKVAQALLDRYPSLGLGPIASFAKQAEVSDPTVFRFVVRIGFPNYSSFQQALYGEIDTAMNSPLARMDAFHSSAGMRDSHSAIFQRLSGSLATTIEGLDAAAFDAAVALLANPDVRVFCGGGRYTAPLASLFSFTLAYARPHVQYVEPNVNLASVALADMGPGDVLVIFDFRRYQRDSIRFAQAAHRLGARVLLITDEWHSPIGEFAEIVLRIRGQPFAMLQTNVPALALAEALVIGVTNQLPELARQRMEKIEHLNSGGNEPDISQRDLPE
;
A
#
# COMPACT_ATOMS: atom_id res chain seq x y z
N MET A 1 -16.35 14.11 -10.44
CA MET A 1 -15.44 13.16 -11.12
C MET A 1 -15.84 11.77 -10.66
N GLY A 2 -16.20 10.89 -11.60
CA GLY A 2 -16.81 9.59 -11.31
C GLY A 2 -15.84 8.58 -10.70
N THR A 3 -16.39 7.63 -9.95
CA THR A 3 -15.72 6.42 -9.43
C THR A 3 -14.95 5.71 -10.56
N SER A 4 -13.71 5.26 -10.30
CA SER A 4 -12.94 4.48 -11.29
C SER A 4 -13.70 3.21 -11.67
N ILE A 5 -13.50 2.70 -12.89
CA ILE A 5 -14.07 1.43 -13.36
C ILE A 5 -13.68 0.33 -12.38
N ARG A 6 -12.43 0.30 -11.90
CA ARG A 6 -12.00 -0.64 -10.86
C ARG A 6 -12.88 -0.56 -9.60
N ALA A 7 -13.10 0.63 -9.06
CA ALA A 7 -13.91 0.80 -7.86
C ALA A 7 -15.40 0.47 -8.10
N LEU A 8 -15.90 0.74 -9.31
CA LEU A 8 -17.24 0.32 -9.74
C LEU A 8 -17.38 -1.21 -9.74
N LEU A 9 -16.40 -1.92 -10.31
CA LEU A 9 -16.40 -3.39 -10.34
C LEU A 9 -16.37 -4.00 -8.94
N LEU A 10 -15.53 -3.47 -8.06
CA LEU A 10 -15.40 -3.96 -6.69
C LEU A 10 -16.66 -3.70 -5.87
N SER A 11 -17.32 -2.56 -6.04
CA SER A 11 -18.54 -2.21 -5.29
C SER A 11 -19.80 -2.95 -5.77
N GLN A 12 -19.80 -3.50 -6.99
CA GLN A 12 -20.93 -4.22 -7.57
C GLN A 12 -20.70 -5.73 -7.72
N MET A 13 -19.56 -6.26 -7.26
CA MET A 13 -19.15 -7.65 -7.49
C MET A 13 -20.22 -8.68 -7.09
N ASP A 14 -20.86 -8.47 -5.94
CA ASP A 14 -21.89 -9.37 -5.41
C ASP A 14 -23.21 -9.32 -6.21
N SER A 15 -23.41 -8.28 -7.02
CA SER A 15 -24.60 -8.10 -7.86
C SER A 15 -24.47 -8.72 -9.26
N PHE A 16 -23.28 -9.17 -9.62
CA PHE A 16 -22.98 -9.74 -10.94
C PHE A 16 -23.38 -11.23 -11.02
N THR A 17 -23.89 -11.64 -12.18
CA THR A 17 -24.11 -13.06 -12.48
C THR A 17 -22.78 -13.82 -12.57
N PRO A 18 -22.75 -15.16 -12.51
CA PRO A 18 -21.49 -15.92 -12.57
C PRO A 18 -20.63 -15.63 -13.81
N SER A 19 -21.26 -15.39 -14.96
CA SER A 19 -20.54 -15.02 -16.19
C SER A 19 -19.98 -13.59 -16.15
N GLU A 20 -20.70 -12.67 -15.50
CA GLU A 20 -20.26 -11.29 -15.32
C GLU A 20 -19.14 -11.19 -14.28
N GLN A 21 -19.21 -11.98 -13.20
CA GLN A 21 -18.12 -12.10 -12.22
C GLN A 21 -16.83 -12.59 -12.86
N LYS A 22 -16.88 -13.56 -13.79
CA LYS A 22 -15.71 -13.98 -14.57
C LYS A 22 -15.09 -12.82 -15.37
N VAL A 23 -15.92 -12.01 -16.03
CA VAL A 23 -15.46 -10.85 -16.80
C VAL A 23 -14.86 -9.78 -15.88
N ALA A 24 -15.54 -9.47 -14.77
CA ALA A 24 -15.07 -8.51 -13.78
C ALA A 24 -13.73 -8.95 -13.15
N GLN A 25 -13.61 -10.22 -12.74
CA GLN A 25 -12.41 -10.76 -12.14
C GLN A 25 -11.23 -10.75 -13.12
N ALA A 26 -11.44 -11.24 -14.35
CA ALA A 26 -10.39 -11.23 -15.37
C ALA A 26 -9.85 -9.81 -15.64
N LEU A 27 -10.75 -8.82 -15.64
CA LEU A 27 -10.36 -7.42 -15.79
C LEU A 27 -9.59 -6.91 -14.57
N LEU A 28 -10.01 -7.24 -13.35
CA LEU A 28 -9.33 -6.85 -12.11
C LEU A 28 -7.92 -7.47 -11.99
N ASP A 29 -7.76 -8.71 -12.45
CA ASP A 29 -6.48 -9.43 -12.43
C ASP A 29 -5.44 -8.75 -13.33
N ARG A 30 -5.87 -8.16 -14.45
CA ARG A 30 -5.01 -7.51 -15.45
C ARG A 30 -5.40 -6.07 -15.74
N TYR A 31 -5.84 -5.36 -14.71
CA TYR A 31 -6.35 -4.00 -14.84
C TYR A 31 -5.22 -2.98 -15.11
N PRO A 32 -5.44 -1.93 -15.93
CA PRO A 32 -6.54 -1.77 -16.89
C PRO A 32 -6.25 -2.49 -18.23
N SER A 33 -5.07 -3.10 -18.38
CA SER A 33 -4.53 -3.59 -19.65
C SER A 33 -5.43 -4.55 -20.43
N LEU A 34 -6.15 -5.47 -19.77
CA LEU A 34 -7.00 -6.44 -20.44
C LEU A 34 -8.14 -5.78 -21.22
N GLY A 35 -8.75 -4.75 -20.63
CA GLY A 35 -9.86 -4.02 -21.24
C GLY A 35 -9.45 -3.09 -22.37
N LEU A 36 -8.15 -2.78 -22.50
CA LEU A 36 -7.62 -1.96 -23.60
C LEU A 36 -7.42 -2.77 -24.88
N GLY A 37 -7.27 -4.09 -24.77
CA GLY A 37 -7.13 -4.99 -25.89
C GLY A 37 -8.45 -5.24 -26.64
N PRO A 38 -8.40 -6.00 -27.75
CA PRO A 38 -9.60 -6.41 -28.48
C PRO A 38 -10.57 -7.21 -27.59
N ILE A 39 -11.88 -7.03 -27.80
CA ILE A 39 -12.92 -7.72 -27.02
C ILE A 39 -12.76 -9.26 -27.03
N ALA A 40 -12.28 -9.83 -28.14
CA ALA A 40 -12.00 -11.26 -28.25
C ALA A 40 -10.88 -11.74 -27.31
N SER A 41 -9.84 -10.91 -27.10
CA SER A 41 -8.77 -11.23 -26.15
C SER A 41 -9.28 -11.19 -24.72
N PHE A 42 -10.15 -10.23 -24.41
CA PHE A 42 -10.78 -10.11 -23.11
C PHE A 42 -11.73 -11.31 -22.86
N ALA A 43 -12.61 -11.62 -23.80
CA ALA A 43 -13.51 -12.76 -23.74
C ALA A 43 -12.77 -14.09 -23.52
N LYS A 44 -11.67 -14.29 -24.26
CA LYS A 44 -10.80 -15.47 -24.10
C LYS A 44 -10.20 -15.55 -22.69
N GLN A 45 -9.66 -14.45 -22.17
CA GLN A 45 -9.05 -14.42 -20.84
C GLN A 45 -10.09 -14.62 -19.72
N ALA A 46 -11.31 -14.14 -19.94
CA ALA A 46 -12.44 -14.29 -19.01
C ALA A 46 -13.20 -15.62 -19.18
N GLU A 47 -12.81 -16.49 -20.12
CA GLU A 47 -13.49 -17.74 -20.44
C GLU A 47 -14.99 -17.58 -20.76
N VAL A 48 -15.34 -16.53 -21.50
CA VAL A 48 -16.70 -16.24 -21.94
C VAL A 48 -16.74 -15.88 -23.43
N SER A 49 -17.94 -15.67 -23.96
CA SER A 49 -18.14 -15.21 -25.34
C SER A 49 -18.01 -13.68 -25.48
N ASP A 50 -17.61 -13.18 -26.65
CA ASP A 50 -17.56 -11.74 -26.96
C ASP A 50 -18.90 -11.02 -26.64
N PRO A 51 -20.08 -11.56 -26.99
CA PRO A 51 -21.36 -10.96 -26.59
C PRO A 51 -21.56 -10.85 -25.07
N THR A 52 -21.00 -11.77 -24.29
CA THR A 52 -21.06 -11.71 -22.82
C THR A 52 -20.25 -10.52 -22.31
N VAL A 53 -19.03 -10.32 -22.81
CA VAL A 53 -18.20 -9.16 -22.46
C VAL A 53 -18.90 -7.87 -22.87
N PHE A 54 -19.48 -7.82 -24.07
CA PHE A 54 -20.20 -6.64 -24.54
C PHE A 54 -21.39 -6.30 -23.64
N ARG A 55 -22.25 -7.28 -23.31
CA ARG A 55 -23.39 -7.08 -22.41
C ARG A 55 -22.94 -6.61 -21.03
N PHE A 56 -21.84 -7.16 -20.52
CA PHE A 56 -21.27 -6.74 -19.24
C PHE A 56 -20.81 -5.26 -19.28
N VAL A 57 -20.10 -4.85 -20.33
CA VAL A 57 -19.66 -3.46 -20.51
C VAL A 57 -20.85 -2.49 -20.54
N VAL A 58 -21.93 -2.86 -21.23
CA VAL A 58 -23.19 -2.09 -21.22
C VAL A 58 -23.84 -2.07 -19.84
N ARG A 59 -23.85 -3.21 -19.14
CA ARG A 59 -24.42 -3.36 -17.79
C ARG A 59 -23.75 -2.44 -16.76
N ILE A 60 -22.43 -2.24 -16.86
CA ILE A 60 -21.66 -1.37 -15.96
C ILE A 60 -21.66 0.11 -16.42
N GLY A 61 -22.48 0.46 -17.42
CA GLY A 61 -22.77 1.86 -17.75
C GLY A 61 -22.03 2.43 -18.96
N PHE A 62 -21.36 1.60 -19.77
CA PHE A 62 -20.71 2.07 -21.01
C PHE A 62 -21.52 1.71 -22.24
N PRO A 63 -21.90 2.67 -23.10
CA PRO A 63 -22.78 2.41 -24.24
C PRO A 63 -22.19 1.43 -25.27
N ASN A 64 -20.86 1.26 -25.31
CA ASN A 64 -20.18 0.30 -26.17
C ASN A 64 -18.75 0.02 -25.68
N TYR A 65 -18.10 -1.00 -26.26
CA TYR A 65 -16.72 -1.39 -25.91
C TYR A 65 -15.70 -0.26 -26.14
N SER A 66 -15.87 0.55 -27.19
CA SER A 66 -14.97 1.68 -27.45
C SER A 66 -15.06 2.77 -26.37
N SER A 67 -16.26 3.07 -25.86
CA SER A 67 -16.45 4.05 -24.78
C SER A 67 -15.87 3.56 -23.46
N PHE A 68 -15.93 2.25 -23.21
CA PHE A 68 -15.26 1.61 -22.10
C PHE A 68 -13.74 1.68 -22.22
N GLN A 69 -13.19 1.39 -23.41
CA GLN A 69 -11.75 1.56 -23.68
C GLN A 69 -11.31 3.02 -23.49
N GLN A 70 -12.10 4.00 -23.96
CA GLN A 70 -11.80 5.41 -23.76
C GLN A 70 -11.79 5.80 -22.28
N ALA A 71 -12.71 5.28 -21.48
CA ALA A 71 -12.71 5.50 -20.04
C ALA A 71 -11.48 4.87 -19.37
N LEU A 72 -11.08 3.66 -19.76
CA LEU A 72 -9.82 3.04 -19.28
C LEU A 72 -8.59 3.84 -19.73
N TYR A 73 -8.55 4.35 -20.96
CA TYR A 73 -7.48 5.24 -21.42
C TYR A 73 -7.46 6.55 -20.64
N GLY A 74 -8.62 7.13 -20.31
CA GLY A 74 -8.72 8.32 -19.47
C GLY A 74 -8.22 8.07 -18.04
N GLU A 75 -8.46 6.88 -17.50
CA GLU A 75 -7.86 6.46 -16.23
C GLU A 75 -6.35 6.31 -16.34
N ILE A 76 -5.82 5.74 -17.42
CA ILE A 76 -4.37 5.66 -17.67
C ILE A 76 -3.77 7.04 -17.86
N ASP A 77 -4.41 7.92 -18.60
CA ASP A 77 -3.92 9.28 -18.84
C ASP A 77 -3.90 10.07 -17.52
N THR A 78 -4.96 9.94 -16.71
CA THR A 78 -4.95 10.43 -15.32
C THR A 78 -3.85 9.74 -14.48
N ALA A 79 -3.57 8.47 -14.75
CA ALA A 79 -2.51 7.64 -14.19
C ALA A 79 -1.10 7.90 -14.80
N MET A 80 -0.97 8.73 -15.83
CA MET A 80 0.31 9.02 -16.48
C MET A 80 0.61 10.52 -16.56
N ASN A 81 -0.39 11.37 -16.35
CA ASN A 81 -0.23 12.81 -16.32
C ASN A 81 0.84 13.22 -15.30
N SER A 82 1.81 14.01 -15.78
CA SER A 82 2.85 14.60 -14.95
C SER A 82 2.19 15.48 -13.88
N PRO A 83 2.85 15.76 -12.73
CA PRO A 83 2.28 16.66 -11.74
C PRO A 83 1.99 18.03 -12.34
N LEU A 84 2.81 18.45 -13.32
CA LEU A 84 2.66 19.69 -14.07
C LEU A 84 1.37 19.68 -14.89
N ALA A 85 1.11 18.64 -15.70
CA ALA A 85 -0.12 18.54 -16.48
C ALA A 85 -1.39 18.52 -15.59
N ARG A 86 -1.33 17.84 -14.44
CA ARG A 86 -2.43 17.89 -13.46
C ARG A 86 -2.58 19.29 -12.86
N MET A 87 -1.48 19.95 -12.51
CA MET A 87 -1.50 21.32 -12.00
C MET A 87 -2.11 22.29 -13.00
N ASP A 88 -1.74 22.19 -14.27
CA ASP A 88 -2.32 22.99 -15.36
C ASP A 88 -3.82 22.71 -15.54
N ALA A 89 -4.24 21.45 -15.47
CA ALA A 89 -5.66 21.06 -15.52
C ALA A 89 -6.45 21.59 -14.31
N PHE A 90 -5.91 21.46 -13.09
CA PHE A 90 -6.51 21.97 -11.86
C PHE A 90 -6.63 23.52 -11.87
N HIS A 91 -5.69 24.21 -12.49
CA HIS A 91 -5.72 25.68 -12.58
C HIS A 91 -6.54 26.22 -13.76
N SER A 92 -6.68 25.46 -14.85
CA SER A 92 -7.47 25.84 -16.03
C SER A 92 -8.97 25.59 -15.88
N SER A 93 -9.38 24.65 -15.00
CA SER A 93 -10.77 24.60 -14.52
C SER A 93 -11.04 25.83 -13.65
N ALA A 94 -11.54 26.90 -14.28
CA ALA A 94 -11.79 28.19 -13.65
C ALA A 94 -12.54 28.05 -12.31
N GLY A 95 -11.92 28.49 -11.21
CA GLY A 95 -12.63 28.91 -9.99
C GLY A 95 -12.48 28.07 -8.71
N MET A 96 -11.94 26.85 -8.73
CA MET A 96 -11.76 26.06 -7.49
C MET A 96 -10.34 26.22 -6.93
N ARG A 97 -10.09 27.32 -6.22
CA ARG A 97 -9.15 27.23 -5.09
C ARG A 97 -9.88 26.39 -4.04
N ASP A 98 -9.49 25.14 -3.86
CA ASP A 98 -10.01 24.34 -2.74
C ASP A 98 -9.85 25.17 -1.47
N SER A 99 -10.97 25.52 -0.81
CA SER A 99 -10.89 26.10 0.53
C SER A 99 -10.13 25.11 1.43
N HIS A 100 -9.49 25.58 2.51
CA HIS A 100 -8.85 24.66 3.46
C HIS A 100 -9.81 23.55 3.89
N SER A 101 -11.09 23.88 4.08
CA SER A 101 -12.16 22.92 4.37
C SER A 101 -12.34 21.87 3.27
N ALA A 102 -12.38 22.28 1.99
CA ALA A 102 -12.47 21.34 0.86
C ALA A 102 -11.23 20.43 0.76
N ILE A 103 -10.02 20.97 1.00
CA ILE A 103 -8.79 20.16 1.05
C ILE A 103 -8.91 19.08 2.13
N PHE A 104 -9.25 19.46 3.37
CA PHE A 104 -9.40 18.52 4.47
C PHE A 104 -10.53 17.51 4.23
N GLN A 105 -11.66 17.92 3.65
CA GLN A 105 -12.74 17.00 3.26
C GLN A 105 -12.26 15.95 2.25
N ARG A 106 -11.44 16.34 1.27
CA ARG A 106 -10.86 15.40 0.29
C ARG A 106 -9.84 14.46 0.91
N LEU A 107 -9.03 14.95 1.86
CA LEU A 107 -8.10 14.12 2.64
C LEU A 107 -8.88 13.07 3.46
N SER A 108 -9.89 13.51 4.22
CA SER A 108 -10.75 12.62 5.01
C SER A 108 -11.54 11.65 4.12
N GLY A 109 -12.05 12.10 2.98
CA GLY A 109 -12.75 11.24 2.02
C GLY A 109 -11.85 10.16 1.43
N SER A 110 -10.56 10.46 1.19
CA SER A 110 -9.58 9.47 0.76
C SER A 110 -9.33 8.41 1.83
N LEU A 111 -9.28 8.81 3.10
CA LEU A 111 -9.17 7.86 4.21
C LEU A 111 -10.42 6.98 4.30
N ALA A 112 -11.61 7.56 4.27
CA ALA A 112 -12.88 6.82 4.30
C ALA A 112 -12.96 5.80 3.16
N THR A 113 -12.64 6.22 1.93
CA THR A 113 -12.63 5.35 0.75
C THR A 113 -11.62 4.20 0.87
N THR A 114 -10.47 4.46 1.51
CA THR A 114 -9.47 3.42 1.78
C THR A 114 -9.99 2.41 2.79
N ILE A 115 -10.60 2.87 3.89
CA ILE A 115 -11.17 2.01 4.94
C ILE A 115 -12.28 1.12 4.38
N GLU A 116 -13.21 1.69 3.61
CA GLU A 116 -14.30 0.93 2.96
C GLU A 116 -13.81 -0.13 1.99
N GLY A 117 -12.66 0.11 1.33
CA GLY A 117 -12.08 -0.79 0.33
C GLY A 117 -10.97 -1.70 0.86
N LEU A 118 -10.66 -1.66 2.16
CA LEU A 118 -9.58 -2.43 2.76
C LEU A 118 -10.02 -3.89 2.93
N ASP A 119 -9.16 -4.81 2.50
CA ASP A 119 -9.36 -6.23 2.75
C ASP A 119 -9.00 -6.55 4.21
N ALA A 120 -10.03 -6.82 5.03
CA ALA A 120 -9.86 -7.12 6.45
C ALA A 120 -9.03 -8.38 6.69
N ALA A 121 -9.19 -9.43 5.86
CA ALA A 121 -8.43 -10.66 6.01
C ALA A 121 -6.95 -10.43 5.68
N ALA A 122 -6.65 -9.65 4.65
CA ALA A 122 -5.28 -9.25 4.33
C ALA A 122 -4.66 -8.39 5.44
N PHE A 123 -5.44 -7.49 6.04
CA PHE A 123 -5.01 -6.68 7.17
C PHE A 123 -4.67 -7.55 8.39
N ASP A 124 -5.57 -8.46 8.77
CA ASP A 124 -5.35 -9.35 9.92
C ASP A 124 -4.16 -10.29 9.69
N ALA A 125 -3.99 -10.79 8.47
CA ALA A 125 -2.82 -11.58 8.08
C ALA A 125 -1.52 -10.76 8.17
N ALA A 126 -1.54 -9.49 7.77
CA ALA A 126 -0.38 -8.60 7.90
C ALA A 126 -0.03 -8.36 9.38
N VAL A 127 -1.03 -8.13 10.23
CA VAL A 127 -0.80 -7.97 11.68
C VAL A 127 -0.21 -9.25 12.27
N ALA A 128 -0.78 -10.42 11.98
CA ALA A 128 -0.28 -11.70 12.47
C ALA A 128 1.15 -11.99 12.00
N LEU A 129 1.47 -11.65 10.74
CA LEU A 129 2.81 -11.77 10.18
C LEU A 129 3.82 -10.91 10.97
N LEU A 130 3.47 -9.67 11.23
CA LEU A 130 4.33 -8.70 11.92
C LEU A 130 4.41 -8.96 13.44
N ALA A 131 3.41 -9.62 14.03
CA ALA A 131 3.35 -9.95 15.44
C ALA A 131 4.20 -11.17 15.84
N ASN A 132 4.93 -11.80 14.90
CA ASN A 132 5.89 -12.83 15.27
C ASN A 132 7.23 -12.17 15.74
N PRO A 133 7.64 -12.29 17.01
CA PRO A 133 8.87 -11.66 17.51
C PRO A 133 10.16 -12.29 16.97
N ASP A 134 10.12 -13.53 16.47
CA ASP A 134 11.29 -14.27 15.99
C ASP A 134 11.70 -13.91 14.56
N VAL A 135 10.80 -13.23 13.83
CA VAL A 135 10.98 -12.85 12.43
C VAL A 135 11.65 -11.49 12.33
N ARG A 136 12.64 -11.29 11.46
CA ARG A 136 13.16 -9.93 11.23
C ARG A 136 12.27 -9.18 10.25
N VAL A 137 11.99 -7.91 10.55
CA VAL A 137 11.16 -7.04 9.73
C VAL A 137 12.04 -5.94 9.15
N PHE A 138 12.10 -5.89 7.84
CA PHE A 138 12.76 -4.84 7.08
C PHE A 138 11.70 -3.92 6.48
N CYS A 139 11.83 -2.62 6.68
CA CYS A 139 10.89 -1.62 6.22
C CYS A 139 11.56 -0.76 5.13
N GLY A 140 11.01 -0.78 3.92
CA GLY A 140 11.59 -0.09 2.77
C GLY A 140 10.59 0.71 1.96
N GLY A 141 11.11 1.56 1.07
CA GLY A 141 10.30 2.35 0.14
C GLY A 141 11.19 3.04 -0.89
N GLY A 142 10.57 3.63 -1.91
CA GLY A 142 11.24 4.56 -2.82
C GLY A 142 11.50 5.92 -2.17
N ARG A 143 12.06 6.87 -2.92
CA ARG A 143 12.34 8.24 -2.47
C ARG A 143 11.10 8.94 -1.90
N TYR A 144 9.92 8.71 -2.48
CA TYR A 144 8.68 9.32 -2.02
C TYR A 144 8.07 8.62 -0.80
N THR A 145 8.24 7.30 -0.71
CA THR A 145 7.62 6.46 0.32
C THR A 145 8.55 6.12 1.47
N ALA A 146 9.85 6.43 1.36
CA ALA A 146 10.85 6.27 2.40
C ALA A 146 10.48 6.94 3.74
N PRO A 147 9.88 8.15 3.78
CA PRO A 147 9.40 8.72 5.04
C PRO A 147 8.34 7.87 5.74
N LEU A 148 7.43 7.22 4.99
CA LEU A 148 6.43 6.31 5.57
C LEU A 148 7.09 5.04 6.11
N ALA A 149 8.01 4.44 5.34
CA ALA A 149 8.75 3.26 5.77
C ALA A 149 9.59 3.53 7.02
N SER A 150 10.23 4.70 7.09
CA SER A 150 11.01 5.13 8.26
C SER A 150 10.13 5.31 9.49
N LEU A 151 8.99 6.00 9.36
CA LEU A 151 8.08 6.20 10.49
C LEU A 151 7.44 4.90 10.96
N PHE A 152 7.04 4.03 10.03
CA PHE A 152 6.52 2.70 10.34
C PHE A 152 7.57 1.85 11.06
N SER A 153 8.82 1.83 10.56
CA SER A 153 9.92 1.14 11.22
C SER A 153 10.17 1.67 12.63
N PHE A 154 10.18 2.99 12.79
CA PHE A 154 10.41 3.64 14.07
C PHE A 154 9.32 3.24 15.09
N THR A 155 8.06 3.38 14.72
CA THR A 155 6.92 3.07 15.60
C THR A 155 6.81 1.56 15.91
N LEU A 156 6.98 0.70 14.91
CA LEU A 156 6.99 -0.76 15.11
C LEU A 156 8.14 -1.22 16.02
N ALA A 157 9.29 -0.54 15.98
CA ALA A 157 10.43 -0.85 16.83
C ALA A 157 10.20 -0.56 18.32
N TYR A 158 9.15 0.17 18.70
CA TYR A 158 8.70 0.25 20.10
C TYR A 158 7.86 -0.96 20.51
N ALA A 159 7.08 -1.52 19.59
CA ALA A 159 6.21 -2.66 19.86
C ALA A 159 6.95 -4.01 19.86
N ARG A 160 7.99 -4.18 19.03
CA ARG A 160 8.72 -5.46 18.88
C ARG A 160 10.21 -5.29 18.55
N PRO A 161 11.06 -6.29 18.87
CA PRO A 161 12.46 -6.32 18.44
C PRO A 161 12.59 -6.59 16.94
N HIS A 162 13.83 -6.56 16.43
CA HIS A 162 14.17 -6.99 15.06
C HIS A 162 13.41 -6.24 13.96
N VAL A 163 13.38 -4.92 14.05
CA VAL A 163 12.81 -4.02 13.02
C VAL A 163 13.93 -3.13 12.49
N GLN A 164 14.10 -3.09 11.17
CA GLN A 164 15.14 -2.32 10.50
C GLN A 164 14.55 -1.49 9.37
N TYR A 165 14.82 -0.18 9.38
CA TYR A 165 14.56 0.68 8.23
C TYR A 165 15.68 0.52 7.19
N VAL A 166 15.29 0.38 5.92
CA VAL A 166 16.20 0.32 4.79
C VAL A 166 16.05 1.61 3.99
N GLU A 167 17.08 2.45 4.04
CA GLU A 167 17.11 3.68 3.27
C GLU A 167 17.03 3.43 1.75
N PRO A 168 16.42 4.34 0.97
CA PRO A 168 16.31 4.24 -0.49
C PRO A 168 17.65 4.56 -1.18
N ASN A 169 18.69 3.83 -0.81
CA ASN A 169 20.05 3.93 -1.32
C ASN A 169 20.51 2.53 -1.76
N VAL A 170 20.92 2.40 -3.02
CA VAL A 170 21.27 1.10 -3.62
C VAL A 170 22.40 0.35 -2.89
N ASN A 171 23.36 1.08 -2.31
CA ASN A 171 24.47 0.46 -1.57
C ASN A 171 23.98 -0.08 -0.23
N LEU A 172 23.17 0.70 0.50
CA LEU A 172 22.60 0.28 1.78
C LEU A 172 21.55 -0.83 1.61
N ALA A 173 20.78 -0.78 0.53
CA ALA A 173 19.84 -1.84 0.16
C ALA A 173 20.54 -3.19 -0.03
N SER A 174 21.74 -3.20 -0.61
CA SER A 174 22.52 -4.42 -0.82
C SER A 174 23.02 -5.03 0.50
N VAL A 175 23.36 -4.18 1.49
CA VAL A 175 23.73 -4.63 2.84
C VAL A 175 22.51 -5.28 3.52
N ALA A 176 21.36 -4.62 3.50
CA ALA A 176 20.13 -5.19 4.07
C ALA A 176 19.72 -6.51 3.39
N LEU A 177 19.86 -6.61 2.06
CA LEU A 177 19.61 -7.85 1.32
C LEU A 177 20.53 -8.99 1.76
N ALA A 178 21.80 -8.71 2.08
CA ALA A 178 22.74 -9.73 2.54
C ALA A 178 22.31 -10.36 3.88
N ASP A 179 21.56 -9.60 4.69
CA ASP A 179 21.02 -10.09 5.97
C ASP A 179 19.68 -10.82 5.81
N MET A 180 18.93 -10.63 4.72
CA MET A 180 17.62 -11.25 4.53
C MET A 180 17.70 -12.74 4.19
N GLY A 181 16.74 -13.52 4.69
CA GLY A 181 16.60 -14.93 4.37
C GLY A 181 15.17 -15.47 4.53
N PRO A 182 15.01 -16.80 4.45
CA PRO A 182 13.72 -17.46 4.58
C PRO A 182 13.00 -17.09 5.88
N GLY A 183 11.76 -16.63 5.76
CA GLY A 183 10.89 -16.31 6.90
C GLY A 183 10.98 -14.85 7.37
N ASP A 184 12.00 -14.09 6.98
CA ASP A 184 12.03 -12.64 7.22
C ASP A 184 10.92 -11.93 6.44
N VAL A 185 10.55 -10.73 6.90
CA VAL A 185 9.48 -9.94 6.29
C VAL A 185 10.04 -8.64 5.73
N LEU A 186 9.76 -8.37 4.47
CA LEU A 186 9.92 -7.06 3.86
C LEU A 186 8.56 -6.36 3.82
N VAL A 187 8.41 -5.28 4.60
CA VAL A 187 7.33 -4.31 4.45
C VAL A 187 7.80 -3.23 3.49
N ILE A 188 7.19 -3.15 2.30
CA ILE A 188 7.57 -2.16 1.30
C ILE A 188 6.40 -1.26 0.93
N PHE A 189 6.66 0.05 0.98
CA PHE A 189 5.74 1.07 0.51
C PHE A 189 6.11 1.46 -0.92
N ASP A 190 5.21 1.22 -1.87
CA ASP A 190 5.46 1.52 -3.29
C ASP A 190 4.20 2.14 -3.91
N PHE A 191 4.29 3.42 -4.30
CA PHE A 191 3.19 4.17 -4.89
C PHE A 191 3.54 4.61 -6.31
N ARG A 192 2.50 4.94 -7.07
CA ARG A 192 2.52 5.27 -8.50
C ARG A 192 3.70 6.16 -8.86
N ARG A 193 4.29 5.84 -10.02
CA ARG A 193 5.69 6.11 -10.40
C ARG A 193 6.65 5.18 -9.68
N TYR A 194 6.24 3.91 -9.64
CA TYR A 194 6.94 2.78 -9.05
C TYR A 194 8.41 2.80 -9.47
N GLN A 195 9.28 2.92 -8.48
CA GLN A 195 10.70 3.09 -8.74
C GLN A 195 11.31 1.74 -9.06
N ARG A 196 12.08 1.68 -10.16
CA ARG A 196 12.76 0.45 -10.59
C ARG A 196 13.65 -0.13 -9.49
N ASP A 197 14.29 0.72 -8.70
CA ASP A 197 15.16 0.29 -7.60
C ASP A 197 14.36 -0.36 -6.47
N SER A 198 13.19 0.19 -6.11
CA SER A 198 12.27 -0.41 -5.13
C SER A 198 11.74 -1.77 -5.59
N ILE A 199 11.38 -1.88 -6.87
CA ILE A 199 10.93 -3.14 -7.47
C ILE A 199 12.06 -4.18 -7.45
N ARG A 200 13.27 -3.80 -7.88
CA ARG A 200 14.44 -4.70 -7.88
C ARG A 200 14.81 -5.16 -6.47
N PHE A 201 14.75 -4.25 -5.49
CA PHE A 201 14.99 -4.56 -4.09
C PHE A 201 13.98 -5.58 -3.55
N ALA A 202 12.68 -5.33 -3.76
CA ALA A 202 11.64 -6.26 -3.33
C ALA A 202 11.76 -7.63 -4.02
N GLN A 203 12.05 -7.64 -5.32
CA GLN A 203 12.26 -8.87 -6.08
C GLN A 203 13.49 -9.66 -5.59
N ALA A 204 14.57 -8.97 -5.22
CA ALA A 204 15.74 -9.60 -4.64
C ALA A 204 15.43 -10.20 -3.26
N ALA A 205 14.75 -9.46 -2.38
CA ALA A 205 14.31 -9.95 -1.07
C ALA A 205 13.43 -11.20 -1.20
N HIS A 206 12.45 -11.17 -2.11
CA HIS A 206 11.59 -12.32 -2.40
C HIS A 206 12.39 -13.55 -2.85
N ARG A 207 13.37 -13.38 -3.75
CA ARG A 207 14.25 -14.48 -4.19
C ARG A 207 15.13 -15.06 -3.09
N LEU A 208 15.40 -14.30 -2.02
CA LEU A 208 16.10 -14.78 -0.83
C LEU A 208 15.18 -15.50 0.16
N GLY A 209 13.88 -15.60 -0.13
CA GLY A 209 12.89 -16.26 0.71
C GLY A 209 12.19 -15.34 1.72
N ALA A 210 12.42 -14.02 1.64
CA ALA A 210 11.67 -13.08 2.45
C ALA A 210 10.22 -12.98 1.97
N ARG A 211 9.30 -12.91 2.94
CA ARG A 211 7.87 -12.67 2.74
C ARG A 211 7.66 -11.20 2.48
N VAL A 212 6.95 -10.84 1.41
CA VAL A 212 6.76 -9.43 1.02
C VAL A 212 5.35 -8.97 1.39
N LEU A 213 5.28 -7.99 2.30
CA LEU A 213 4.08 -7.20 2.61
C LEU A 213 4.16 -5.88 1.85
N LEU A 214 3.31 -5.72 0.84
CA LEU A 214 3.25 -4.53 0.01
C LEU A 214 2.14 -3.58 0.47
N ILE A 215 2.49 -2.34 0.76
CA ILE A 215 1.55 -1.23 0.94
C ILE A 215 1.63 -0.36 -0.31
N THR A 216 0.57 -0.35 -1.12
CA THR A 216 0.54 0.26 -2.46
C THR A 216 -0.75 1.05 -2.68
N ASP A 217 -0.83 1.77 -3.79
CA ASP A 217 -2.06 2.36 -4.29
C ASP A 217 -2.87 1.41 -5.21
N GLU A 218 -3.95 1.93 -5.78
CA GLU A 218 -4.89 1.18 -6.62
C GLU A 218 -4.39 0.89 -8.05
N TRP A 219 -3.15 1.23 -8.41
CA TRP A 219 -2.66 1.18 -9.80
C TRP A 219 -1.74 -0.02 -10.11
N HIS A 220 -1.81 -1.07 -9.30
CA HIS A 220 -1.05 -2.33 -9.44
C HIS A 220 0.46 -2.12 -9.55
N SER A 221 1.12 -1.86 -8.40
CA SER A 221 2.59 -1.96 -8.33
C SER A 221 3.06 -3.32 -8.88
N PRO A 222 4.14 -3.36 -9.68
CA PRO A 222 4.76 -4.62 -10.14
C PRO A 222 5.18 -5.54 -9.00
N ILE A 223 5.41 -5.01 -7.80
CA ILE A 223 5.72 -5.80 -6.61
C ILE A 223 4.55 -6.71 -6.23
N GLY A 224 3.31 -6.31 -6.57
CA GLY A 224 2.10 -7.08 -6.30
C GLY A 224 2.05 -8.45 -6.97
N GLU A 225 2.88 -8.72 -7.99
CA GLU A 225 2.95 -10.02 -8.66
C GLU A 225 3.59 -11.12 -7.79
N PHE A 226 4.44 -10.73 -6.83
CA PHE A 226 5.17 -11.66 -5.97
C PHE A 226 5.05 -11.29 -4.47
N ALA A 227 4.24 -10.29 -4.14
CA ALA A 227 3.90 -9.96 -2.77
C ALA A 227 2.98 -11.03 -2.19
N GLU A 228 3.25 -11.42 -0.94
CA GLU A 228 2.40 -12.36 -0.23
C GLU A 228 1.11 -11.68 0.27
N ILE A 229 1.24 -10.45 0.76
CA ILE A 229 0.12 -9.65 1.24
C ILE A 229 0.18 -8.27 0.58
N VAL A 230 -0.95 -7.80 0.04
CA VAL A 230 -1.06 -6.50 -0.61
C VAL A 230 -2.17 -5.69 0.05
N LEU A 231 -1.79 -4.61 0.73
CA LEU A 231 -2.72 -3.63 1.30
C LEU A 231 -2.77 -2.41 0.39
N ARG A 232 -3.97 -2.04 -0.06
CA ARG A 232 -4.18 -0.99 -1.05
C ARG A 232 -4.80 0.25 -0.41
N ILE A 233 -4.19 1.39 -0.65
CA ILE A 233 -4.78 2.70 -0.34
C ILE A 233 -5.47 3.27 -1.57
N ARG A 234 -6.57 3.99 -1.34
CA ARG A 234 -7.32 4.72 -2.36
C ARG A 234 -7.25 6.21 -2.03
N GLY A 235 -6.46 6.95 -2.79
CA GLY A 235 -6.24 8.37 -2.57
C GLY A 235 -6.72 9.20 -3.75
N GLN A 236 -7.55 10.20 -3.50
CA GLN A 236 -7.81 11.20 -4.54
C GLN A 236 -6.53 12.02 -4.76
N PRO A 237 -6.00 12.10 -5.99
CA PRO A 237 -4.82 12.91 -6.26
C PRO A 237 -5.14 14.40 -6.11
N PHE A 238 -4.24 15.14 -5.49
CA PHE A 238 -4.16 16.59 -5.67
C PHE A 238 -3.31 16.90 -6.90
N ALA A 239 -3.37 18.14 -7.38
CA ALA A 239 -2.57 18.62 -8.51
C ALA A 239 -1.09 18.18 -8.41
N MET A 240 -0.45 18.55 -7.29
CA MET A 240 0.97 18.32 -7.06
C MET A 240 1.27 16.90 -6.53
N LEU A 241 0.49 16.41 -5.56
CA LEU A 241 0.83 15.23 -4.77
C LEU A 241 -0.33 14.25 -4.63
N GLN A 242 -0.01 12.98 -4.40
CA GLN A 242 -0.96 12.00 -3.90
C GLN A 242 -0.97 12.08 -2.37
N THR A 243 -2.13 12.03 -1.74
CA THR A 243 -2.17 12.07 -0.27
C THR A 243 -1.62 10.78 0.33
N ASN A 244 -0.75 10.91 1.33
CA ASN A 244 -0.26 9.81 2.15
C ASN A 244 -1.09 9.62 3.44
N VAL A 245 -2.15 10.40 3.66
CA VAL A 245 -2.99 10.29 4.87
C VAL A 245 -3.51 8.85 5.06
N PRO A 246 -4.07 8.17 4.03
CA PRO A 246 -4.53 6.80 4.22
C PRO A 246 -3.37 5.81 4.44
N ALA A 247 -2.20 6.06 3.84
CA ALA A 247 -1.01 5.23 4.03
C ALA A 247 -0.49 5.31 5.47
N LEU A 248 -0.47 6.52 6.02
CA LEU A 248 -0.05 6.78 7.39
C LEU A 248 -1.03 6.14 8.38
N ALA A 249 -2.34 6.34 8.18
CA ALA A 249 -3.36 5.73 9.02
C ALA A 249 -3.28 4.19 9.00
N LEU A 250 -3.04 3.59 7.82
CA LEU A 250 -2.85 2.15 7.69
C LEU A 250 -1.57 1.66 8.39
N ALA A 251 -0.46 2.39 8.25
CA ALA A 251 0.79 2.08 8.93
C ALA A 251 0.64 2.11 10.46
N GLU A 252 -0.03 3.15 10.99
CA GLU A 252 -0.34 3.25 12.42
C GLU A 252 -1.29 2.13 12.88
N ALA A 253 -2.34 1.83 12.10
CA ALA A 253 -3.28 0.75 12.40
C ALA A 253 -2.58 -0.62 12.47
N LEU A 254 -1.62 -0.89 11.59
CA LEU A 254 -0.81 -2.11 11.63
C LEU A 254 0.02 -2.19 12.93
N VAL A 255 0.68 -1.09 13.32
CA VAL A 255 1.47 -1.05 14.57
C VAL A 255 0.59 -1.24 15.80
N ILE A 256 -0.59 -0.60 15.82
CA ILE A 256 -1.58 -0.79 16.89
C ILE A 256 -2.06 -2.24 16.92
N GLY A 257 -2.35 -2.83 15.76
CA GLY A 257 -2.72 -4.24 15.65
C GLY A 257 -1.65 -5.17 16.22
N VAL A 258 -0.38 -4.94 15.87
CA VAL A 258 0.76 -5.73 16.38
C VAL A 258 0.89 -5.58 17.89
N THR A 259 0.76 -4.35 18.39
CA THR A 259 0.82 -4.05 19.83
C THR A 259 -0.29 -4.78 20.59
N ASN A 260 -1.50 -4.85 20.04
CA ASN A 260 -2.63 -5.57 20.63
C ASN A 260 -2.42 -7.10 20.64
N GLN A 261 -1.66 -7.65 19.70
CA GLN A 261 -1.30 -9.08 19.69
C GLN A 261 -0.11 -9.39 20.62
N LEU A 262 0.72 -8.39 20.95
CA LEU A 262 1.92 -8.51 21.77
C LEU A 262 1.94 -7.57 23.00
N PRO A 263 0.87 -7.47 23.80
CA PRO A 263 0.73 -6.42 24.80
C PRO A 263 1.84 -6.45 25.86
N GLU A 264 2.20 -7.63 26.36
CA GLU A 264 3.26 -7.77 27.37
C GLU A 264 4.66 -7.50 26.81
N LEU A 265 4.94 -7.96 25.59
CA LEU A 265 6.23 -7.71 24.95
C LEU A 265 6.42 -6.23 24.64
N ALA A 266 5.39 -5.58 24.08
CA ALA A 266 5.41 -4.16 23.77
C ALA A 266 5.60 -3.34 25.05
N ARG A 267 4.87 -3.66 26.13
CA ARG A 267 5.03 -3.00 27.43
C ARG A 267 6.45 -3.14 27.98
N GLN A 268 6.97 -4.35 28.08
CA GLN A 268 8.34 -4.59 28.57
C GLN A 268 9.39 -3.87 27.73
N ARG A 269 9.19 -3.82 26.42
CA ARG A 269 10.08 -3.13 25.49
C ARG A 269 10.04 -1.61 25.67
N MET A 270 8.85 -1.03 25.82
CA MET A 270 8.69 0.40 26.10
C MET A 270 9.31 0.77 27.45
N GLU A 271 9.05 0.00 28.50
CA GLU A 271 9.68 0.19 29.83
C GLU A 271 11.21 0.17 29.73
N LYS A 272 11.77 -0.79 28.98
CA LYS A 272 13.21 -0.88 28.75
C LYS A 272 13.75 0.34 28.00
N ILE A 273 13.05 0.80 26.96
CA ILE A 273 13.44 2.00 26.19
C ILE A 273 13.40 3.25 27.08
N GLU A 274 12.34 3.43 27.86
CA GLU A 274 12.19 4.56 28.79
C GLU A 274 13.28 4.60 29.85
N HIS A 275 13.61 3.44 30.43
CA HIS A 275 14.70 3.31 31.39
C HIS A 275 16.06 3.71 30.80
N LEU A 276 16.36 3.25 29.58
CA LEU A 276 17.59 3.60 28.87
C LEU A 276 17.63 5.09 28.48
N ASN A 277 16.51 5.67 28.04
CA ASN A 277 16.43 7.08 27.65
C ASN A 277 16.54 8.04 28.85
N SER A 278 16.11 7.59 30.02
CA SER A 278 16.21 8.35 31.27
C SER A 278 17.61 8.28 31.89
N GLY A 279 18.57 7.68 31.18
CA GLY A 279 19.98 7.63 31.55
C GLY A 279 20.36 6.49 32.49
N GLY A 280 19.43 5.60 32.84
CA GLY A 280 19.63 4.51 33.79
C GLY A 280 20.19 5.01 35.13
N ASN A 281 19.38 5.15 36.17
CA ASN A 281 19.97 5.19 37.51
C ASN A 281 20.77 3.89 37.69
N GLU A 282 22.09 3.97 37.54
CA GLU A 282 23.00 3.02 38.15
C GLU A 282 22.59 2.95 39.63
N PRO A 283 22.33 1.76 40.19
CA PRO A 283 22.19 1.66 41.63
C PRO A 283 23.49 2.20 42.24
N ASP A 284 23.36 3.28 43.00
CA ASP A 284 24.45 3.97 43.69
C ASP A 284 25.32 2.95 44.44
N ILE A 285 26.50 2.64 43.89
CA ILE A 285 27.50 1.75 44.50
C ILE A 285 28.39 2.54 45.49
N SER A 286 28.06 3.80 45.82
CA SER A 286 28.93 4.64 46.65
C SER A 286 28.68 4.59 48.17
N GLN A 287 27.82 3.69 48.68
CA GLN A 287 27.58 3.56 50.13
C GLN A 287 27.67 2.14 50.70
N ARG A 288 28.59 1.30 50.21
CA ARG A 288 29.01 0.12 50.98
C ARG A 288 30.51 0.17 51.28
N ASP A 289 30.77 0.27 52.57
CA ASP A 289 31.97 -0.14 53.29
C ASP A 289 33.22 0.76 53.16
N LEU A 290 33.24 1.80 53.99
CA LEU A 290 34.47 2.14 54.70
C LEU A 290 34.27 1.77 56.19
N PRO A 291 35.07 0.84 56.75
CA PRO A 291 35.02 0.51 58.17
C PRO A 291 35.52 1.69 59.02
N GLU A 292 34.98 1.72 60.26
CA GLU A 292 35.04 2.77 61.29
C GLU A 292 36.35 3.55 61.45
#